data_AF-A0A0N5AVG8-F1
#
_entry.id   AF-A0A0N5AVG8-F1
#
_cell.length_a   1.000
_cell.length_b   1.000
_cell.length_c   1.000
_cell.angle_alpha   90.00
_cell.angle_beta   90.00
_cell.angle_gamma   90.00
#
_symmetry.space_group_name_H-M   'P 1'
#
loop_
_entity.id
_entity.type
_entity.pdbx_description
1 polymer ?
#
loop_
_entity_poly.entity_id
_entity_poly.type
_entity_poly.pdbx_seq_one_letter_code
_entity_poly.pdbx_strand_id
1 'polypeptide(L)'
;MNVIVILFSFVFSIGAIVFLIGYGHTDLSSEMEVTGGKKVALLTVGIIMLVLGVMGFVYGLCDEMAVTYRKEKEGIRKKLEKQIHERSRKPDATNQLQSW
;
A
#
# COMPACT_ATOMS: atom_id res chain seq x y z
N MET A 1 -6.16 -4.39 -5.55
CA MET A 1 -6.68 -4.07 -4.21
C MET A 1 -6.27 -5.16 -3.25
N ASN A 2 -5.20 -4.89 -2.50
CA ASN A 2 -4.56 -5.86 -1.62
C ASN A 2 -5.47 -6.14 -0.40
N VAL A 3 -5.82 -7.41 -0.15
CA VAL A 3 -6.71 -7.83 0.97
C VAL A 3 -6.16 -7.36 2.33
N ILE A 4 -4.84 -7.29 2.43
CA ILE A 4 -4.09 -6.74 3.56
C ILE A 4 -4.51 -5.30 3.85
N VAL A 5 -4.60 -4.44 2.84
CA VAL A 5 -4.97 -3.03 3.00
C VAL A 5 -6.38 -2.88 3.58
N ILE A 6 -7.32 -3.73 3.14
CA ILE A 6 -8.71 -3.73 3.64
C ILE A 6 -8.76 -4.16 5.11
N LEU A 7 -8.08 -5.24 5.46
CA LEU A 7 -8.00 -5.75 6.84
C LEU A 7 -7.40 -4.73 7.80
N PHE A 8 -6.29 -4.10 7.43
CA PHE A 8 -5.63 -3.12 8.29
C PHE A 8 -6.38 -1.78 8.37
N SER A 9 -7.12 -1.40 7.33
CA SER A 9 -8.02 -0.23 7.37
C SER A 9 -9.17 -0.42 8.36
N PHE A 10 -9.73 -1.63 8.44
CA PHE A 10 -10.75 -1.97 9.42
C PHE A 10 -10.21 -1.89 10.87
N VAL A 11 -9.03 -2.46 11.11
CA VAL A 11 -8.34 -2.37 12.42
C VAL A 11 -8.03 -0.92 12.79
N PHE A 12 -7.59 -0.11 11.83
CA PHE A 12 -7.34 1.31 12.03
C PHE A 12 -8.61 2.07 12.45
N SER A 13 -9.74 1.78 11.79
CA SER A 13 -11.03 2.42 12.06
C SER A 13 -11.55 2.08 13.45
N ILE A 14 -11.45 0.82 13.86
CA ILE A 14 -11.79 0.40 15.23
C ILE A 14 -10.85 1.07 16.25
N GLY A 15 -9.54 1.08 15.99
CA GLY A 15 -8.56 1.74 16.85
C GLY A 15 -8.86 3.22 17.05
N ALA A 16 -9.29 3.93 16.00
CA ALA A 16 -9.69 5.34 16.08
C ALA A 16 -10.93 5.55 16.96
N ILE A 17 -11.96 4.71 16.83
CA ILE A 17 -13.17 4.79 17.65
C ILE A 17 -12.83 4.52 19.12
N VAL A 18 -12.06 3.47 19.40
CA VAL A 18 -11.61 3.08 20.75
C VAL A 18 -10.77 4.20 21.37
N PHE A 19 -9.90 4.83 20.58
CA PHE A 19 -9.10 5.97 21.01
C PHE A 19 -9.97 7.19 21.37
N LEU A 20 -10.97 7.53 20.54
CA LEU A 20 -11.88 8.65 20.78
C LEU A 20 -12.72 8.45 22.06
N ILE A 21 -13.17 7.22 22.31
CA ILE A 21 -13.85 6.85 23.56
C ILE A 21 -12.90 7.00 24.75
N GLY A 22 -11.68 6.47 24.64
CA GLY A 22 -10.65 6.56 25.68
C GLY A 22 -10.21 7.99 25.98
N TYR A 23 -10.23 8.89 24.99
CA TYR A 23 -9.92 10.31 25.17
C TYR A 23 -11.06 11.08 25.87
N GLY A 24 -12.29 10.55 25.83
CA GLY A 24 -13.48 11.20 26.36
C GLY A 24 -14.09 12.23 25.42
N HIS A 25 -13.83 12.12 24.11
CA HIS A 25 -14.34 13.04 23.09
C HIS A 25 -15.74 12.63 22.54
N THR A 26 -16.29 11.54 23.06
CA THR A 26 -17.60 10.97 22.68
C THR A 26 -18.52 10.89 23.89
N ASP A 27 -19.80 11.24 23.73
CA ASP A 27 -20.83 11.18 24.79
C ASP A 27 -20.96 9.79 25.46
N LEU A 28 -20.54 8.71 24.78
CA LEU A 28 -20.45 7.36 25.35
C LEU A 28 -19.54 7.28 26.59
N SER A 29 -18.56 8.17 26.73
CA SER A 29 -17.69 8.21 27.91
C SER A 29 -18.42 8.68 29.18
N SER A 30 -19.62 9.28 29.04
CA SER A 30 -20.43 9.74 30.18
C SER A 30 -21.37 8.65 30.72
N GLU A 31 -21.81 7.72 29.87
CA GLU A 31 -22.62 6.55 30.28
C GLU A 31 -21.77 5.38 30.76
N MET A 32 -20.52 5.32 30.29
CA MET A 32 -19.60 4.26 30.66
C MET A 32 -18.76 4.75 31.85
N GLU A 33 -19.10 4.31 33.06
CA GLU A 33 -18.33 4.56 34.29
C GLU A 33 -16.96 3.83 34.21
N VAL A 34 -16.08 4.34 33.37
CA VAL A 34 -14.75 3.79 33.14
C VAL A 34 -13.83 4.38 34.20
N THR A 35 -13.61 3.64 35.30
CA THR A 35 -12.61 3.97 36.34
C THR A 35 -11.28 4.36 35.69
N GLY A 36 -10.58 5.38 36.21
CA GLY A 36 -9.42 6.01 35.55
C GLY A 36 -8.38 5.05 34.95
N GLY A 37 -8.09 3.92 35.62
CA GLY A 37 -7.17 2.90 35.08
C GLY A 37 -7.67 2.19 33.80
N LYS A 38 -8.98 1.94 33.68
CA LYS A 38 -9.59 1.35 32.48
C LYS A 38 -9.57 2.33 31.31
N LYS A 39 -9.68 3.63 31.56
CA LYS A 39 -9.61 4.68 30.54
C LYS A 39 -8.22 4.74 29.91
N VAL A 40 -7.18 4.66 30.74
CA VAL A 40 -5.79 4.57 30.28
C VAL A 40 -5.58 3.31 29.43
N ALA A 41 -6.08 2.15 29.87
CA ALA A 41 -5.96 0.90 29.11
C ALA A 41 -6.65 0.98 27.73
N LEU A 42 -7.86 1.55 27.67
CA LEU A 42 -8.59 1.81 26.42
C LEU A 42 -7.79 2.69 25.46
N LEU A 43 -7.19 3.76 25.98
CA LEU A 43 -6.36 4.69 25.21
C LEU A 43 -5.11 3.99 24.66
N THR A 44 -4.43 3.20 25.48
CA THR A 44 -3.26 2.41 25.06
C THR A 44 -3.62 1.40 23.98
N VAL A 45 -4.73 0.66 24.13
CA VAL A 45 -5.19 -0.31 23.12
C VAL A 45 -5.56 0.39 21.81
N GLY A 46 -6.26 1.53 21.89
CA GLY A 46 -6.59 2.34 20.71
C GLY A 46 -5.34 2.80 19.95
N ILE A 47 -4.32 3.29 20.65
CA ILE A 47 -3.03 3.70 20.05
C ILE A 47 -2.35 2.50 19.38
N ILE A 48 -2.26 1.35 20.05
CA ILE A 48 -1.63 0.16 19.48
C ILE A 48 -2.34 -0.26 18.18
N MET A 49 -3.67 -0.30 18.19
CA MET A 49 -4.47 -0.63 17.01
C MET A 49 -4.27 0.36 15.87
N LEU A 50 -4.20 1.67 16.17
CA LEU A 50 -3.90 2.71 15.18
C LEU A 50 -2.52 2.50 14.55
N VAL A 51 -1.49 2.25 15.36
CA VAL A 51 -0.12 2.02 14.87
C VAL A 51 -0.05 0.78 13.99
N LEU A 52 -0.66 -0.33 14.41
CA LEU A 52 -0.72 -1.56 13.62
C LEU A 52 -1.49 -1.36 12.31
N GLY A 53 -2.60 -0.63 12.35
CA GLY A 53 -3.39 -0.25 11.17
C GLY A 53 -2.56 0.54 10.16
N VAL A 54 -1.86 1.58 10.61
CA VAL A 54 -0.99 2.40 9.75
C VAL A 54 0.15 1.58 9.16
N MET A 55 0.85 0.80 9.99
CA MET A 55 1.96 -0.05 9.52
C MET A 55 1.52 -1.04 8.45
N GLY A 56 0.39 -1.73 8.66
CA GLY A 56 -0.15 -2.67 7.69
C GLY A 56 -0.68 -2.00 6.42
N PHE A 57 -1.25 -0.80 6.53
CA PHE A 57 -1.66 0.00 5.39
C PHE A 57 -0.46 0.41 4.52
N VAL A 58 0.60 0.94 5.13
CA VAL A 58 1.85 1.30 4.45
C VAL A 58 2.47 0.08 3.78
N TYR A 59 2.54 -1.05 4.50
CA TYR A 59 3.09 -2.29 3.95
C TYR A 59 2.30 -2.77 2.72
N GLY A 60 0.96 -2.75 2.79
CA GLY A 60 0.11 -3.13 1.67
C GLY A 60 0.27 -2.23 0.44
N LEU A 61 0.45 -0.92 0.64
CA LEU A 61 0.76 0.02 -0.44
C LEU A 61 2.14 -0.21 -1.05
N CYS A 62 3.17 -0.44 -0.21
CA CYS A 62 4.52 -0.73 -0.67
C CYS A 62 4.56 -2.00 -1.53
N ASP A 63 3.82 -3.04 -1.14
CA ASP A 63 3.73 -4.29 -1.91
C ASP A 63 3.03 -4.08 -3.26
N GLU A 64 1.91 -3.35 -3.29
CA GLU A 64 1.18 -3.06 -4.53
C GLU A 64 2.03 -2.21 -5.50
N MET A 65 2.81 -1.25 -4.97
CA MET A 65 3.80 -0.48 -5.73
C MET A 65 4.94 -1.36 -6.27
N ALA A 66 5.49 -2.28 -5.45
CA ALA A 66 6.56 -3.18 -5.86
C ALA A 66 6.12 -4.15 -6.96
N VAL A 67 4.89 -4.65 -6.91
CA VAL A 67 4.31 -5.50 -7.96
C VAL A 67 4.12 -4.71 -9.26
N THR A 68 3.62 -3.49 -9.17
CA THR A 68 3.41 -2.62 -10.35
C THR A 68 4.74 -2.29 -11.02
N TYR A 69 5.75 -1.94 -10.23
CA TYR A 69 7.09 -1.63 -10.73
C TYR A 69 7.75 -2.82 -11.44
N ARG A 70 7.55 -4.05 -10.92
CA ARG A 70 8.03 -5.28 -11.57
C ARG A 70 7.35 -5.52 -12.92
N LYS A 71 6.02 -5.38 -12.97
CA LYS A 71 5.24 -5.54 -14.22
C LYS A 71 5.67 -4.53 -15.29
N GLU A 72 5.92 -3.28 -14.90
CA GLU A 72 6.34 -2.24 -15.82
C GLU A 72 7.74 -2.54 -16.40
N LYS A 73 8.69 -2.95 -15.54
CA LYS A 73 10.05 -3.32 -15.95
C LYS A 73 10.06 -4.51 -16.93
N GLU A 74 9.23 -5.53 -16.69
CA GLU A 74 9.07 -6.66 -17.61
C GLU A 74 8.43 -6.25 -18.94
N GLY A 75 7.46 -5.33 -18.90
CA GLY A 75 6.83 -4.77 -20.11
C GLY A 75 7.82 -4.01 -20.98
N ILE A 76 8.67 -3.18 -20.38
CA ILE A 76 9.73 -2.44 -21.07
C ILE A 76 10.76 -3.40 -21.65
N ARG A 77 11.19 -4.42 -20.89
CA ARG A 77 12.16 -5.43 -21.36
C ARG A 77 11.64 -6.21 -22.57
N LYS A 78 10.38 -6.64 -22.54
CA LYS A 78 9.74 -7.34 -23.68
C LYS A 78 9.60 -6.43 -24.91
N LYS A 79 9.32 -5.13 -24.73
CA LYS A 79 9.30 -4.17 -25.84
C LYS A 79 10.69 -3.95 -26.43
N LEU A 80 11.73 -3.89 -25.59
CA LEU A 80 13.11 -3.73 -26.03
C LEU A 80 13.62 -4.96 -26.81
N GLU A 81 13.34 -6.16 -26.31
CA GLU A 81 13.66 -7.41 -27.01
C GLU A 81 12.95 -7.51 -28.36
N LYS A 82 11.67 -7.10 -28.45
CA LYS A 82 10.96 -7.03 -29.73
C LYS A 82 11.61 -6.05 -30.71
N GLN A 83 12.01 -4.86 -30.26
CA GLN A 83 12.69 -3.89 -31.14
C GLN A 83 14.05 -4.41 -31.63
N ILE A 84 14.83 -5.06 -30.78
CA ILE A 84 16.12 -5.65 -31.17
C ILE A 84 15.93 -6.79 -32.18
N HIS A 85 14.93 -7.65 -31.96
CA HIS A 85 14.63 -8.77 -32.87
C HIS A 85 14.13 -8.28 -34.23
N GLU A 86 13.29 -7.25 -34.24
CA GLU A 86 12.77 -6.64 -35.46
C GLU A 86 13.86 -5.87 -36.22
N ARG A 87 14.77 -5.20 -35.51
CA ARG A 87 15.96 -4.56 -36.09
C ARG A 87 16.96 -5.60 -36.64
N SER A 88 17.13 -6.75 -35.99
CA SER A 88 17.99 -7.85 -36.48
C SER A 88 17.42 -8.58 -37.71
N ARG A 89 16.10 -8.58 -37.91
CA ARG A 89 15.47 -9.10 -39.14
C ARG A 89 15.54 -8.16 -40.34
N LYS A 90 15.93 -6.90 -40.14
CA LYS A 90 16.27 -5.97 -41.23
C LYS A 90 17.78 -5.79 -41.27
N PRO A 91 18.57 -6.76 -41.78
CA PRO A 91 19.96 -6.51 -42.08
C PRO A 91 20.01 -5.44 -43.18
N ASP A 92 20.50 -4.25 -42.82
CA ASP A 92 20.99 -3.21 -43.70
C ASP A 92 20.25 -2.96 -45.02
N ALA A 93 19.09 -2.30 -44.94
CA ALA A 93 18.65 -1.44 -46.05
C ALA A 93 19.61 -0.24 -46.26
N THR A 94 20.53 -0.01 -45.31
CA THR A 94 21.57 1.01 -45.34
C THR A 94 22.77 0.65 -46.20
N ASN A 95 23.09 -0.64 -46.42
CA ASN A 95 24.20 -1.05 -47.29
C ASN A 95 23.82 -1.11 -48.78
N GLN A 96 22.54 -1.00 -49.14
CA GLN A 96 22.13 -0.93 -50.55
C GLN A 96 22.08 0.50 -51.12
N LEU A 97 22.20 1.53 -50.27
CA LEU A 97 22.24 2.94 -50.71
C LEU A 97 23.66 3.49 -50.91
N GLN A 98 24.71 2.72 -50.57
CA GLN A 98 26.10 3.09 -50.84
C GLN A 98 26.68 2.46 -52.12
N SER A 99 25.89 1.70 -52.89
CA SER A 99 26.33 1.07 -54.14
C SER A 99 25.67 1.66 -55.40
N TRP A 100 25.18 2.90 -55.34
CA TRP A 100 24.75 3.68 -56.51
C TRP A 100 25.50 5.01 -56.56
#